data_AF-A0A538K9B0-F1
#
_entry.id   AF-A0A538K9B0-F1
#
_cell.length_a   1.000
_cell.length_b   1.000
_cell.length_c   1.000
_cell.angle_alpha   90.00
_cell.angle_beta   90.00
_cell.angle_gamma   90.00
#
_symmetry.space_group_name_H-M   'P 1'
#
loop_
_entity.id
_entity.type
_entity.pdbx_description
1 polymer ?
#
loop_
_entity_poly.entity_id
_entity_poly.type
_entity_poly.pdbx_seq_one_letter_code
_entity_poly.pdbx_strand_id
1 'polypeptide(L)'
;MTYRPAGDFADQVTISNFVYTPGDMGLTGDIGNPPRVHHGQSLRFVNADQAADIRHSVTTCNLPCNGPYVGNYPWANGVWDSGTLGYDAIDGGHPNPVAQTPTSLPVGRYAYFCRIHPWMRGQFEVVP
;
A
#
# COMPACT_ATOMS: atom_id res chain seq x y z
N MET A 1 -15.68 -2.33 4.55
CA MET A 1 -14.97 -2.41 3.25
C MET A 1 -15.12 -3.82 2.72
N THR A 2 -15.77 -3.96 1.57
CA THR A 2 -15.99 -5.23 0.86
C THR A 2 -14.95 -5.41 -0.25
N TYR A 3 -14.83 -6.62 -0.78
CA TYR A 3 -13.99 -6.93 -1.94
C TYR A 3 -14.40 -6.06 -3.14
N ARG A 4 -13.44 -5.36 -3.74
CA ARG A 4 -13.61 -4.64 -5.02
C ARG A 4 -13.43 -5.56 -6.23
N PRO A 5 -13.98 -5.24 -7.41
CA PRO A 5 -13.57 -5.89 -8.66
C PRO A 5 -12.06 -5.71 -8.89
N ALA A 6 -11.41 -6.63 -9.61
CA ALA A 6 -10.01 -6.48 -9.98
C ALA A 6 -9.82 -5.30 -10.96
N GLY A 7 -8.70 -4.58 -10.82
CA GLY A 7 -8.30 -3.51 -11.73
C GLY A 7 -7.38 -3.97 -12.85
N ASP A 8 -6.81 -3.01 -13.57
CA ASP A 8 -5.83 -3.28 -14.63
C ASP A 8 -4.49 -3.79 -14.07
N PHE A 9 -3.66 -4.33 -14.96
CA PHE A 9 -2.28 -4.64 -14.61
C PHE A 9 -1.49 -3.35 -14.41
N ALA A 10 -0.67 -3.30 -13.36
CA ALA A 10 0.22 -2.19 -13.09
C ALA A 10 1.53 -2.69 -12.48
N ASP A 11 2.63 -2.00 -12.82
CA ASP A 11 3.94 -2.21 -12.20
C ASP A 11 4.21 -1.22 -11.07
N GLN A 12 3.37 -0.19 -10.91
CA GLN A 12 3.52 0.87 -9.92
C GLN A 12 2.19 1.32 -9.29
N VAL A 13 2.23 1.59 -7.99
CA VAL A 13 1.28 2.42 -7.24
C VAL A 13 2.00 3.68 -6.75
N THR A 14 1.48 4.83 -7.12
CA THR A 14 1.98 6.13 -6.66
C THR A 14 1.20 6.57 -5.44
N ILE A 15 1.91 7.02 -4.42
CA ILE A 15 1.35 7.63 -3.22
C ILE A 15 1.44 9.14 -3.40
N SER A 16 0.31 9.79 -3.61
CA SER A 16 0.23 11.25 -3.76
C SER A 16 -1.05 11.79 -3.16
N ASN A 17 -0.97 12.95 -2.51
CA ASN A 17 -2.07 13.57 -1.78
C ASN A 17 -2.76 12.60 -0.80
N PHE A 18 -1.98 11.77 -0.11
CA PHE A 18 -2.50 10.74 0.81
C PHE A 18 -3.39 9.67 0.14
N VAL A 19 -3.19 9.39 -1.15
CA VAL A 19 -3.96 8.39 -1.92
C VAL A 19 -3.03 7.39 -2.60
N TYR A 20 -3.38 6.10 -2.57
CA TYR A 20 -2.71 5.02 -3.30
C TYR A 20 -3.29 4.84 -4.71
N THR A 21 -2.63 5.37 -5.75
CA THR A 21 -3.18 5.27 -7.11
C THR A 21 -2.30 4.41 -8.01
N PRO A 22 -2.84 3.35 -8.67
CA PRO A 22 -4.20 2.82 -8.53
C PRO A 22 -4.39 1.97 -7.26
N GLY A 23 -5.65 1.69 -6.90
CA GLY A 23 -5.99 0.69 -5.89
C GLY A 23 -6.39 1.22 -4.51
N ASP A 24 -6.53 2.54 -4.35
CA ASP A 24 -7.04 3.14 -3.11
C ASP A 24 -8.51 2.76 -2.90
N MET A 25 -8.83 2.24 -1.72
CA MET A 25 -10.18 1.81 -1.38
C MET A 25 -11.16 2.96 -1.13
N GLY A 26 -10.67 4.19 -0.95
CA GLY A 26 -11.47 5.41 -0.82
C GLY A 26 -11.90 6.03 -2.15
N LEU A 27 -11.18 5.75 -3.24
CA LEU A 27 -11.52 6.24 -4.58
C LEU A 27 -12.71 5.47 -5.17
N THR A 28 -13.47 6.07 -6.08
CA THR A 28 -14.58 5.39 -6.78
C THR A 28 -14.17 4.94 -8.19
N GLY A 29 -14.91 3.99 -8.76
CA GLY A 29 -14.64 3.49 -10.12
C GLY A 29 -13.33 2.69 -10.25
N ASP A 30 -12.87 2.54 -11.49
CA ASP A 30 -11.77 1.63 -11.83
C ASP A 30 -10.43 2.02 -11.20
N ILE A 31 -10.20 3.33 -10.98
CA ILE A 31 -8.97 3.82 -10.36
C ILE A 31 -8.78 3.33 -8.92
N GLY A 32 -9.88 3.01 -8.24
CA GLY A 32 -9.88 2.43 -6.90
C GLY A 32 -9.92 0.90 -6.88
N ASN A 33 -9.98 0.24 -8.04
CA ASN A 33 -9.90 -1.22 -8.11
C ASN A 33 -8.45 -1.67 -7.88
N PRO A 34 -8.22 -2.84 -7.24
CA PRO A 34 -6.88 -3.32 -6.92
C PRO A 34 -6.10 -3.59 -8.22
N PRO A 35 -4.93 -2.95 -8.44
CA PRO A 35 -4.08 -3.33 -9.57
C PRO A 35 -3.63 -4.79 -9.46
N ARG A 36 -3.39 -5.40 -10.62
CA ARG A 36 -2.86 -6.75 -10.73
C ARG A 36 -1.39 -6.74 -11.10
N VAL A 37 -0.64 -7.68 -10.54
CA VAL A 37 0.74 -7.98 -10.89
C VAL A 37 0.89 -9.51 -11.03
N HIS A 38 1.71 -9.98 -11.96
CA HIS A 38 1.93 -11.43 -12.09
C HIS A 38 2.79 -11.96 -10.95
N HIS A 39 2.54 -13.20 -10.55
CA HIS A 39 3.39 -13.93 -9.64
C HIS A 39 4.83 -13.99 -10.16
N GLY A 40 5.81 -13.78 -9.28
CA GLY A 40 7.21 -13.62 -9.68
C GLY A 40 7.61 -12.20 -10.09
N GLN A 41 6.66 -11.26 -10.20
CA GLN A 41 6.94 -9.84 -10.42
C GLN A 41 6.72 -9.03 -9.13
N SER A 42 7.37 -7.87 -9.07
CA SER A 42 7.20 -6.91 -7.98
C SER A 42 6.28 -5.77 -8.39
N LEU A 43 5.37 -5.38 -7.51
CA LEU A 43 4.65 -4.12 -7.59
C LEU A 43 5.47 -3.04 -6.88
N ARG A 44 5.75 -1.93 -7.58
CA ARG A 44 6.51 -0.79 -7.05
C ARG A 44 5.57 0.18 -6.34
N PHE A 45 5.96 0.67 -5.18
CA PHE A 45 5.28 1.77 -4.48
C PHE A 45 6.20 2.97 -4.46
N VAL A 46 5.70 4.15 -4.85
CA VAL A 46 6.49 5.39 -4.90
C VAL A 46 5.81 6.47 -4.07
N ASN A 47 6.50 6.96 -3.05
CA ASN A 47 6.06 8.13 -2.31
C ASN A 47 6.39 9.42 -3.07
N ALA A 48 5.40 10.00 -3.74
CA ALA A 48 5.53 11.30 -4.41
C ALA A 48 5.32 12.48 -3.44
N ASP A 49 4.67 12.26 -2.30
CA ASP A 49 4.48 13.29 -1.27
C ASP A 49 5.78 13.58 -0.47
N GLN A 50 6.85 12.80 -0.68
CA GLN A 50 8.15 13.04 -0.04
C GLN A 50 8.65 14.48 -0.26
N ALA A 51 8.39 15.09 -1.42
CA ALA A 51 8.81 16.46 -1.70
C ALA A 51 8.14 17.52 -0.80
N ALA A 52 7.07 17.15 -0.09
CA ALA A 52 6.39 17.95 0.91
C ALA A 52 6.73 17.50 2.35
N ASP A 53 7.81 16.74 2.53
CA ASP A 53 8.24 16.14 3.81
C ASP A 53 7.18 15.18 4.41
N ILE A 54 6.32 14.59 3.57
CA ILE A 54 5.28 13.65 4.02
C ILE A 54 5.78 12.22 3.78
N ARG A 55 5.81 11.45 4.85
CA ARG A 55 6.24 10.05 4.85
C ARG A 55 5.06 9.10 4.83
N HIS A 56 5.21 8.01 4.10
CA HIS A 56 4.19 6.97 4.01
C HIS A 56 4.78 5.59 4.32
N SER A 57 3.92 4.57 4.31
CA SER A 57 4.34 3.17 4.38
C SER A 57 3.28 2.33 3.69
N VAL A 58 3.64 1.12 3.32
CA VAL A 58 2.74 0.12 2.75
C VAL A 58 2.88 -1.13 3.59
N THR A 59 1.90 -1.35 4.46
CA THR A 59 1.91 -2.45 5.42
C THR A 59 0.70 -3.32 5.20
N THR A 60 0.89 -4.61 4.94
CA THR A 60 -0.23 -5.52 4.66
C THR A 60 -1.05 -5.84 5.91
N CYS A 61 -2.34 -6.05 5.71
CA CYS A 61 -3.32 -6.36 6.75
C CYS A 61 -4.34 -7.37 6.25
N ASN A 62 -4.96 -8.08 7.20
CA ASN A 62 -6.10 -8.93 6.89
C ASN A 62 -7.32 -8.04 6.65
N LEU A 63 -8.05 -8.26 5.55
CA LEU A 63 -9.32 -7.58 5.35
C LEU A 63 -10.28 -7.86 6.53
N PRO A 64 -11.01 -6.85 7.03
CA PRO A 64 -11.21 -5.49 6.48
C PRO A 64 -10.16 -4.43 6.89
N CYS A 65 -8.94 -4.84 7.25
CA CYS A 65 -7.88 -3.99 7.80
C CYS A 65 -8.35 -3.29 9.07
N ASN A 66 -8.73 -4.13 10.03
CA ASN A 66 -9.14 -3.75 11.38
C ASN A 66 -8.17 -4.35 12.41
N GLY A 67 -8.31 -3.93 13.66
CA GLY A 67 -7.57 -4.49 14.80
C GLY A 67 -8.40 -4.36 16.09
N PRO A 68 -8.10 -5.17 17.11
CA PRO A 68 -8.84 -5.17 18.37
C PRO A 68 -8.52 -3.97 19.27
N TYR A 69 -7.40 -3.27 19.03
CA TYR A 69 -6.89 -2.18 19.86
C TYR A 69 -6.56 -0.94 19.03
N VAL A 70 -6.91 0.24 19.52
CA VAL A 70 -6.81 1.50 18.76
C VAL A 70 -5.37 1.99 18.57
N GLY A 71 -4.46 1.69 19.50
CA GLY A 71 -3.08 2.20 19.44
C GLY A 71 -2.22 1.58 18.33
N ASN A 72 -2.67 0.48 17.73
CA ASN A 72 -2.03 -0.15 16.58
C ASN A 72 -3.05 -0.57 15.52
N TYR A 73 -4.13 0.19 15.40
CA TYR A 73 -5.17 -0.03 14.40
C TYR A 73 -4.81 0.69 13.08
N PRO A 74 -4.96 0.07 11.90
CA PRO A 74 -5.18 -1.35 11.62
C PRO A 74 -4.04 -2.29 12.05
N TRP A 75 -4.38 -3.56 12.31
CA TRP A 75 -3.39 -4.56 12.68
C TRP A 75 -2.67 -5.13 11.44
N ALA A 76 -1.33 -5.04 11.42
CA ALA A 76 -0.50 -5.62 10.38
C ALA A 76 -0.52 -7.16 10.43
N ASN A 77 -0.67 -7.83 9.30
CA ASN A 77 -0.72 -9.30 9.25
C ASN A 77 0.65 -9.98 9.10
N GLY A 78 1.72 -9.18 9.00
CA GLY A 78 3.10 -9.68 8.91
C GLY A 78 3.50 -10.27 7.56
N VAL A 79 2.64 -10.18 6.52
CA VAL A 79 2.95 -10.70 5.19
C VAL A 79 4.00 -9.86 4.48
N TRP A 80 3.83 -8.54 4.46
CA TRP A 80 4.81 -7.62 3.88
C TRP A 80 4.70 -6.22 4.48
N ASP A 81 5.85 -5.54 4.51
CA ASP A 81 5.99 -4.18 4.97
C ASP A 81 7.08 -3.45 4.19
N SER A 82 6.77 -2.25 3.70
CA SER A 82 7.74 -1.40 3.02
C SER A 82 8.74 -0.73 3.95
N GLY A 83 8.46 -0.67 5.26
CA GLY A 83 9.06 0.31 6.16
C GLY A 83 8.59 1.73 5.80
N THR A 84 9.27 2.73 6.35
CA THR A 84 8.99 4.14 6.05
C THR A 84 9.50 4.50 4.65
N LEU A 85 8.62 5.06 3.83
CA LEU A 85 8.93 5.64 2.53
C LEU A 85 8.96 7.16 2.67
N GLY A 86 10.13 7.76 2.44
CA GLY A 86 10.33 9.18 2.63
C GLY A 86 11.20 9.50 3.83
N TYR A 87 11.77 10.71 3.79
CA TYR A 87 12.64 11.26 4.82
C TYR A 87 12.25 12.71 5.08
N ASP A 88 12.27 13.11 6.35
CA ASP A 88 12.28 14.51 6.76
C ASP A 88 13.38 14.73 7.81
N ALA A 89 13.79 15.98 8.01
CA ALA A 89 14.92 16.32 8.88
C ALA A 89 14.61 16.20 10.38
N ILE A 90 13.34 16.10 10.77
CA ILE A 90 12.89 16.09 12.18
C ILE A 90 12.76 14.63 12.66
N ASP A 91 11.95 13.83 11.97
CA ASP A 91 11.62 12.47 12.34
C ASP A 91 12.52 11.43 11.62
N GLY A 92 13.33 11.87 10.66
CA GLY A 92 14.16 11.00 9.84
C GLY A 92 13.35 10.18 8.85
N GLY A 93 13.74 8.93 8.63
CA GLY A 93 13.09 8.01 7.69
C GLY A 93 14.06 7.40 6.70
N HIS A 94 13.57 7.07 5.51
CA HIS A 94 14.36 6.46 4.46
C HIS A 94 14.40 7.37 3.22
N PRO A 95 15.58 7.83 2.76
CA PRO A 95 15.69 8.81 1.68
C PRO A 95 15.31 8.26 0.31
N ASN A 96 15.21 6.93 0.17
CA ASN A 96 14.61 6.31 -1.02
C ASN A 96 13.09 6.21 -0.79
N PRO A 97 12.25 6.94 -1.56
CA PRO A 97 10.79 6.91 -1.44
C PRO A 97 10.14 5.69 -2.08
N VAL A 98 10.95 4.72 -2.55
CA VAL A 98 10.48 3.57 -3.33
C VAL A 98 10.59 2.29 -2.52
N ALA A 99 9.53 1.49 -2.55
CA ALA A 99 9.56 0.08 -2.14
C ALA A 99 9.00 -0.83 -3.22
N GLN A 100 9.35 -2.10 -3.15
CA GLN A 100 8.88 -3.13 -4.05
C GLN A 100 8.38 -4.32 -3.24
N THR A 101 7.27 -4.91 -3.66
CA THR A 101 6.79 -6.17 -3.06
C THR A 101 7.79 -7.30 -3.34
N PRO A 102 7.90 -8.30 -2.46
CA PRO A 102 8.66 -9.51 -2.76
C PRO A 102 8.09 -10.20 -4.01
N THR A 103 8.96 -10.66 -4.91
CA THR A 103 8.54 -11.46 -6.08
C THR A 103 7.98 -12.83 -5.69
N SER A 104 8.27 -13.27 -4.45
CA SER A 104 7.81 -14.52 -3.86
C SER A 104 6.44 -14.42 -3.17
N LEU A 105 5.73 -13.29 -3.29
CA LEU A 105 4.38 -13.19 -2.75
C LEU A 105 3.48 -14.23 -3.44
N PRO A 106 2.77 -15.08 -2.69
CA PRO A 106 1.82 -16.03 -3.27
C PRO A 106 0.75 -15.36 -4.13
N VAL A 107 0.16 -16.10 -5.07
CA VAL A 107 -1.07 -15.68 -5.76
C VAL A 107 -2.15 -15.39 -4.71
N GLY A 108 -2.78 -14.22 -4.80
CA GLY A 108 -3.78 -13.79 -3.85
C GLY A 108 -4.02 -12.28 -3.85
N ARG A 109 -5.03 -11.87 -3.10
CA ARG A 109 -5.35 -10.45 -2.89
C ARG A 109 -4.76 -9.97 -1.57
N TYR A 110 -4.11 -8.82 -1.61
CA TYR A 110 -3.45 -8.20 -0.47
C TYR A 110 -4.09 -6.85 -0.20
N ALA A 111 -4.61 -6.66 1.00
CA ALA A 111 -4.97 -5.34 1.50
C ALA A 111 -3.82 -4.76 2.31
N TYR A 112 -3.69 -3.45 2.29
CA TYR A 112 -2.62 -2.74 2.97
C TYR A 112 -3.07 -1.36 3.44
N PHE A 113 -2.29 -0.77 4.34
CA PHE A 113 -2.52 0.56 4.89
C PHE A 113 -1.20 1.29 5.16
N CYS A 114 -1.28 2.61 5.35
CA CYS A 114 -0.15 3.39 5.88
C CYS A 114 -0.16 3.35 7.41
N ARG A 115 0.96 3.00 8.05
CA ARG A 115 1.07 3.03 9.52
C ARG A 115 1.12 4.45 10.10
N ILE A 116 1.61 5.41 9.31
CA ILE A 116 1.69 6.83 9.69
C ILE A 116 0.33 7.51 9.50
N HIS A 117 -0.40 7.10 8.46
CA HIS A 117 -1.71 7.63 8.08
C HIS A 117 -2.75 6.50 7.98
N PRO A 118 -3.24 5.93 9.10
CA PRO A 118 -3.97 4.65 9.12
C PRO A 118 -5.32 4.61 8.38
N TRP A 119 -5.81 5.77 7.94
CA TRP A 119 -6.98 5.88 7.07
C TRP A 119 -6.67 5.55 5.61
N MET A 120 -5.43 5.71 5.17
CA MET A 120 -5.00 5.36 3.82
C MET A 120 -5.01 3.85 3.69
N ARG A 121 -5.84 3.32 2.79
CA ARG A 121 -5.98 1.89 2.60
C ARG A 121 -6.09 1.55 1.12
N GLY A 122 -5.34 0.54 0.69
CA GLY A 122 -5.37 0.06 -0.68
C GLY A 122 -5.45 -1.45 -0.75
N GLN A 123 -5.57 -1.95 -1.98
CA GLN A 123 -5.50 -3.37 -2.31
C GLN A 123 -4.65 -3.57 -3.57
N PHE A 124 -4.04 -4.74 -3.71
CA PHE A 124 -3.51 -5.24 -4.99
C PHE A 124 -3.72 -6.75 -5.07
N GLU A 125 -3.57 -7.31 -6.27
CA GLU A 125 -3.66 -8.75 -6.52
C GLU A 125 -2.39 -9.27 -7.18
N VAL A 126 -1.86 -10.36 -6.63
CA VAL A 126 -0.90 -11.21 -7.32
C VAL A 126 -1.70 -12.28 -8.05
N VAL A 127 -1.59 -12.33 -9.36
CA VAL A 127 -2.28 -13.30 -10.23
C VAL A 127 -1.28 -14.26 -10.85
N PRO A 128 -1.72 -15.44 -11.34
CA PRO A 128 -0.82 -16.40 -12.01
C PRO A 128 -0.01 -15.78 -13.16
#